data_AF-A0A1U7LMT3-F1
#
_entry.id   AF-A0A1U7LMT3-F1
#
_cell.length_a   1.000
_cell.length_b   1.000
_cell.length_c   1.000
_cell.angle_alpha   90.00
_cell.angle_beta   90.00
_cell.angle_gamma   90.00
#
_symmetry.space_group_name_H-M   'P 1'
#
loop_
_entity.id
_entity.type
_entity.pdbx_description
1 polymer ?
#
loop_
_entity_poly.entity_id
_entity_poly.type
_entity_poly.pdbx_seq_one_letter_code
_entity_poly.pdbx_strand_id
1 'polypeptide(L)'
;MVNESDPAASTAVTIVVRFTSALPDLTLNFPNSLVPAREIKERINKVHPHTSNRRLRLIYSGRLLPDHGPLNQLIHTDHAFVHCSVGDVLSDVESEETLQVQATTPVPVGFDRFRSAGFSDDDISALRAHFQAVNEDGNIEDEERWIDDNSSDSPEVNYKEMLVGLCVGFFAGLLALVFVWETSLMTKRQRMAVMAGLLVNLSFGVLRVYY
;
A
#
# COMPACT_ATOMS: atom_id res chain seq x y z
N MET A 1 39.85 -26.74 8.21
CA MET A 1 39.52 -25.50 8.91
C MET A 1 38.29 -24.93 8.22
N VAL A 2 37.13 -25.16 8.83
CA VAL A 2 35.83 -24.66 8.36
C VAL A 2 35.83 -23.15 8.59
N ASN A 3 35.56 -22.37 7.56
CA ASN A 3 35.26 -20.95 7.70
C ASN A 3 33.96 -20.70 6.93
N GLU A 4 32.87 -21.10 7.56
CA GLU A 4 31.49 -20.82 7.14
C GLU A 4 31.18 -19.42 7.65
N SER A 5 31.24 -18.42 6.76
CA SER A 5 30.88 -17.05 7.07
C SER A 5 29.35 -16.92 6.99
N ASP A 6 28.70 -17.11 8.13
CA ASP A 6 27.26 -16.89 8.35
C ASP A 6 26.86 -15.41 8.11
N PRO A 7 25.87 -15.11 7.25
CA PRO A 7 25.38 -13.76 7.00
C PRO A 7 24.21 -13.37 7.93
N ALA A 8 24.41 -13.44 9.25
CA ALA A 8 23.41 -13.02 10.24
C ALA A 8 24.00 -11.99 11.21
N ALA A 9 24.41 -10.84 10.69
CA ALA A 9 24.84 -9.72 11.51
C ALA A 9 23.66 -9.22 12.37
N SER A 10 23.71 -9.46 13.68
CA SER A 10 22.85 -8.85 14.69
C SER A 10 23.08 -7.33 14.72
N THR A 11 22.35 -6.59 13.89
CA THR A 11 22.38 -5.12 13.89
C THR A 11 21.45 -4.55 14.96
N ALA A 12 21.87 -3.47 15.61
CA ALA A 12 21.02 -2.73 16.54
C ALA A 12 20.00 -1.89 15.75
N VAL A 13 18.75 -1.86 16.19
CA VAL A 13 17.65 -1.18 15.51
C VAL A 13 16.90 -0.30 16.50
N THR A 14 16.68 0.95 16.12
CA THR A 14 15.84 1.91 16.83
C THR A 14 14.49 2.01 16.15
N ILE A 15 13.42 1.71 16.89
CA ILE A 15 12.05 1.75 16.39
C ILE A 15 11.30 2.86 17.11
N VAL A 16 10.72 3.79 16.35
CA VAL A 16 9.83 4.82 16.87
C VAL A 16 8.40 4.37 16.62
N VAL A 17 7.69 4.02 17.69
CA VAL A 17 6.29 3.63 17.65
C VAL A 17 5.42 4.87 17.78
N ARG A 18 4.67 5.18 16.72
CA ARG A 18 3.68 6.25 16.70
C ARG A 18 2.29 5.69 16.91
N PHE A 19 1.60 6.13 17.95
CA PHE A 19 0.23 5.71 18.20
C PHE A 19 -0.75 6.50 17.34
N THR A 20 -1.80 5.83 16.86
CA THR A 20 -2.92 6.51 16.19
C THR A 20 -3.87 7.19 17.17
N SER A 21 -3.82 6.80 18.45
CA SER A 21 -4.51 7.45 19.55
C SER A 21 -3.70 8.63 20.10
N ALA A 22 -4.29 9.45 20.96
CA ALA A 22 -3.62 10.61 21.58
C ALA A 22 -2.50 10.25 22.59
N LEU A 23 -1.84 9.10 22.42
CA LEU A 23 -0.70 8.67 23.21
C LEU A 23 0.61 9.24 22.63
N PRO A 24 1.60 9.55 23.47
CA PRO A 24 2.91 10.03 23.00
C PRO A 24 3.68 8.94 22.26
N ASP A 25 4.48 9.34 21.26
CA ASP A 25 5.37 8.44 20.51
C ASP A 25 6.36 7.73 21.47
N LEU A 26 6.58 6.43 21.27
CA LEU A 26 7.45 5.59 22.10
C LEU A 26 8.67 5.12 21.30
N THR A 27 9.87 5.46 21.77
CA THR A 27 11.12 5.00 21.15
C THR A 27 11.62 3.73 21.84
N LEU A 28 11.81 2.67 21.06
CA LEU A 28 12.30 1.38 21.51
C LEU A 28 13.65 1.09 20.85
N ASN A 29 14.67 0.83 21.66
CA ASN A 29 15.99 0.43 21.17
C ASN A 29 16.17 -1.09 21.33
N PHE A 30 16.45 -1.76 20.22
CA PHE A 30 16.69 -3.20 20.17
C PHE A 30 18.15 -3.44 19.82
N PRO A 31 18.95 -4.07 20.70
CA PRO A 31 20.36 -4.34 20.42
C PRO A 31 20.56 -5.42 19.34
N ASN A 32 19.51 -6.18 19.03
CA ASN A 32 19.52 -7.26 18.06
C ASN A 32 18.25 -7.23 17.21
N SER A 33 18.40 -7.23 15.88
CA SER A 33 17.33 -7.25 14.90
C SER A 33 16.68 -8.63 14.70
N LEU A 34 17.19 -9.69 15.33
CA LEU A 34 16.60 -11.04 15.33
C LEU A 34 15.41 -11.18 16.30
N VAL A 35 15.15 -10.16 17.12
CA VAL A 35 14.04 -10.14 18.07
C VAL A 35 12.71 -10.21 17.31
N PRO A 36 11.69 -10.93 17.80
CA PRO A 36 10.38 -10.98 17.16
C PRO A 36 9.57 -9.71 17.39
N ALA A 37 8.63 -9.39 16.48
CA ALA A 37 7.75 -8.21 16.64
C ALA A 37 6.87 -8.27 17.91
N ARG A 38 6.64 -9.46 18.48
CA ARG A 38 5.97 -9.60 19.80
C ARG A 38 6.67 -8.81 20.91
N GLU A 39 8.00 -8.71 20.89
CA GLU A 39 8.74 -7.94 21.89
C GLU A 39 8.39 -6.44 21.84
N ILE A 40 8.08 -5.91 20.65
CA ILE A 40 7.59 -4.54 20.50
C ILE A 40 6.27 -4.38 21.26
N LYS A 41 5.33 -5.31 21.08
CA LYS A 41 4.03 -5.30 21.78
C LYS A 41 4.21 -5.45 23.29
N GLU A 42 5.09 -6.34 23.74
CA GLU A 42 5.40 -6.52 25.16
C GLU A 42 5.96 -5.24 25.80
N ARG A 43 6.86 -4.52 25.10
CA ARG A 43 7.39 -3.24 25.58
C ARG A 43 6.33 -2.15 25.59
N ILE A 44 5.46 -2.09 24.58
CA ILE A 44 4.31 -1.19 24.56
C ILE A 44 3.41 -1.45 25.77
N ASN A 45 3.08 -2.71 26.04
CA ASN A 45 2.22 -3.11 27.17
C ASN A 45 2.85 -2.83 28.55
N LYS A 46 4.18 -2.93 28.67
CA LYS A 46 4.89 -2.51 29.90
C LYS A 46 4.76 -1.02 30.19
N VAL A 47 4.83 -0.18 29.14
CA VAL A 47 4.74 1.28 29.27
C VAL A 47 3.29 1.75 29.38
N HIS A 48 2.38 1.09 28.67
CA HIS A 48 0.95 1.40 28.64
C HIS A 48 0.12 0.18 29.07
N PRO A 49 -0.11 -0.03 30.38
CA PRO A 49 -0.87 -1.17 30.88
C PRO A 49 -2.31 -1.25 30.34
N HIS A 50 -2.87 -0.12 29.92
CA HIS A 50 -4.21 -0.03 29.30
C HIS A 50 -4.29 -0.66 27.90
N THR A 51 -3.16 -0.98 27.26
CA THR A 51 -3.12 -1.67 25.97
C THR A 51 -2.96 -3.19 26.10
N SER A 52 -2.62 -3.70 27.30
CA SER A 52 -2.36 -5.12 27.52
C SER A 52 -3.55 -6.02 27.22
N ASN A 53 -4.77 -5.50 27.40
CA ASN A 53 -6.01 -6.22 27.09
C ASN A 53 -6.65 -5.75 25.78
N ARG A 54 -5.88 -5.17 24.85
CA ARG A 54 -6.38 -4.63 23.59
C ARG A 54 -5.59 -5.16 22.42
N ARG A 55 -6.24 -5.27 21.26
CA ARG A 55 -5.58 -5.71 20.01
C ARG A 55 -4.58 -4.65 19.53
N LEU A 56 -3.29 -4.95 19.56
CA LEU A 56 -2.25 -4.09 19.01
C LEU A 56 -1.94 -4.49 17.56
N ARG A 57 -2.20 -3.59 16.60
CA ARG A 57 -1.78 -3.75 15.19
C ARG A 57 -0.59 -2.83 14.91
N LEU A 58 0.54 -3.44 14.56
CA LEU A 58 1.77 -2.74 14.18
C LEU A 58 1.85 -2.64 12.66
N ILE A 59 2.12 -1.45 12.13
CA ILE A 59 2.11 -1.16 10.70
C ILE A 59 3.43 -0.47 10.35
N TYR A 60 4.19 -1.07 9.43
CA TYR A 60 5.45 -0.53 8.92
C TYR A 60 5.39 -0.49 7.40
N SER A 61 5.68 0.67 6.79
CA SER A 61 5.66 0.84 5.32
C SER A 61 4.38 0.31 4.65
N GLY A 62 3.22 0.49 5.30
CA GLY A 62 1.92 0.02 4.80
C GLY A 62 1.62 -1.46 5.03
N ARG A 63 2.54 -2.23 5.63
CA ARG A 63 2.36 -3.67 5.91
C ARG A 63 2.14 -3.91 7.40
N LEU A 64 1.28 -4.89 7.71
CA LEU A 64 1.08 -5.34 9.09
C LEU A 64 2.29 -6.18 9.53
N LEU A 65 2.82 -5.88 10.72
CA LEU A 65 3.90 -6.65 11.33
C LEU A 65 3.30 -7.87 12.06
N PRO A 66 3.59 -9.10 11.62
CA PRO A 66 3.16 -10.31 12.30
C PRO A 66 3.93 -10.51 13.61
N ASP A 67 3.29 -11.14 14.59
CA ASP A 67 3.85 -11.32 15.93
C ASP A 67 5.02 -12.31 15.93
N HIS A 68 4.96 -13.26 15.00
CA HIS A 68 5.93 -14.32 14.80
C HIS A 68 6.75 -14.02 13.54
N GLY A 69 7.94 -13.45 13.74
CA GLY A 69 8.88 -13.14 12.67
C GLY A 69 9.99 -12.24 13.18
N PRO A 70 11.27 -12.49 12.81
CA PRO A 70 12.37 -11.64 13.25
C PRO A 70 12.27 -10.26 12.59
N LEU A 71 12.60 -9.21 13.35
CA LEU A 71 12.46 -7.83 12.87
C LEU A 71 13.32 -7.54 11.64
N ASN A 72 14.47 -8.19 11.48
CA ASN A 72 15.36 -8.01 10.34
C ASN A 72 14.74 -8.36 8.97
N GLN A 73 13.76 -9.27 8.94
CA GLN A 73 13.05 -9.64 7.72
C GLN A 73 12.04 -8.57 7.28
N LEU A 74 11.56 -7.76 8.23
CA LEU A 74 10.48 -6.81 8.01
C LEU A 74 10.99 -5.35 8.02
N ILE A 75 12.05 -5.10 8.77
CA ILE A 75 12.68 -3.80 8.98
C ILE A 75 14.14 -3.92 8.55
N HIS A 76 14.46 -3.34 7.40
CA HIS A 76 15.81 -3.37 6.82
C HIS A 76 16.67 -2.16 7.17
N THR A 77 16.18 -1.30 8.07
CA THR A 77 16.81 -0.03 8.43
C THR A 77 17.16 -0.01 9.91
N ASP A 78 18.29 0.60 10.27
CA ASP A 78 18.69 0.81 11.66
C ASP A 78 17.74 1.74 12.42
N HIS A 79 16.95 2.54 11.71
CA HIS A 79 15.94 3.43 12.27
C HIS A 79 14.61 3.30 11.53
N ALA A 80 13.54 2.91 12.23
CA ALA A 80 12.24 2.64 11.63
C ALA A 80 11.09 3.36 12.35
N PHE A 81 10.12 3.86 11.59
CA PHE A 81 8.87 4.42 12.12
C PHE A 81 7.74 3.41 11.96
N VAL A 82 7.18 2.96 13.08
CA VAL A 82 6.10 1.97 13.11
C VAL A 82 4.85 2.64 13.64
N HIS A 83 3.75 2.54 12.91
CA HIS A 83 2.46 2.97 13.39
C HIS A 83 1.83 1.86 14.25
N CYS A 84 1.33 2.21 15.43
CA CYS A 84 0.59 1.30 16.28
C CYS A 84 -0.85 1.80 16.42
N SER A 85 -1.79 0.96 16.01
CA SER A 85 -3.21 1.17 16.33
C SER A 85 -3.63 0.25 17.47
N VAL A 86 -4.36 0.83 18.41
CA VAL A 86 -4.89 0.13 19.58
C VAL A 86 -6.36 -0.13 19.32
N GLY A 87 -6.71 -1.40 19.14
CA GLY A 87 -8.07 -1.85 18.87
C GLY A 87 -8.90 -2.12 20.13
N ASP A 88 -9.96 -2.91 19.94
CA ASP A 88 -10.91 -3.24 20.98
C ASP A 88 -10.34 -4.21 22.03
N VAL A 89 -11.06 -4.29 23.15
CA VAL A 89 -10.70 -5.14 24.28
C VAL A 89 -10.80 -6.60 23.87
N LEU A 90 -9.76 -7.39 24.16
CA LEU A 90 -9.80 -8.83 23.98
C LEU A 90 -10.83 -9.38 24.98
N SER A 91 -11.94 -9.91 24.47
CA SER A 91 -12.88 -10.67 25.31
C SER A 91 -12.24 -12.03 25.65
N ASP A 92 -12.48 -12.57 26.86
CA ASP A 92 -11.87 -13.82 27.36
C ASP A 92 -12.08 -15.04 26.43
N VAL A 93 -13.01 -14.93 25.48
CA VAL A 93 -13.31 -15.93 24.44
C VAL A 93 -12.27 -15.95 23.31
N GLU A 94 -11.42 -14.93 23.22
CA GLU A 94 -10.36 -14.78 22.22
C GLU A 94 -8.99 -14.66 22.91
N SER A 95 -8.80 -15.43 23.98
CA SER A 95 -7.46 -15.80 24.44
C SER A 95 -6.73 -16.50 23.29
N GLU A 96 -5.41 -16.35 23.22
CA GLU A 96 -4.49 -16.74 22.14
C GLU A 96 -4.52 -18.25 21.71
N GLU A 97 -5.53 -19.02 22.10
CA GLU A 97 -5.87 -20.36 21.62
C GLU A 97 -6.72 -20.39 20.33
N THR A 98 -7.24 -19.24 19.85
CA THR A 98 -7.82 -19.19 18.48
C THR A 98 -6.75 -19.37 17.39
N LEU A 99 -5.46 -19.43 17.76
CA LEU A 99 -4.38 -19.88 16.90
C LEU A 99 -4.31 -21.41 16.71
N GLN A 100 -5.12 -22.23 17.42
CA GLN A 100 -5.13 -23.70 17.23
C GLN A 100 -6.51 -24.38 17.18
N VAL A 101 -7.63 -23.73 17.52
CA VAL A 101 -8.96 -24.39 17.47
C VAL A 101 -9.56 -24.49 16.04
N GLN A 102 -8.91 -23.94 15.01
CA GLN A 102 -9.29 -24.21 13.62
C GLN A 102 -8.36 -25.23 12.91
N ALA A 103 -7.77 -26.14 13.68
CA ALA A 103 -7.03 -27.30 13.18
C ALA A 103 -7.92 -28.42 12.58
N THR A 104 -9.06 -28.09 11.97
CA THR A 104 -9.82 -29.00 11.09
C THR A 104 -10.46 -28.30 9.88
N THR A 105 -9.96 -27.14 9.47
CA THR A 105 -10.28 -26.65 8.11
C THR A 105 -9.08 -26.88 7.19
N PRO A 106 -9.28 -27.47 6.01
CA PRO A 106 -8.21 -27.71 5.04
C PRO A 106 -7.47 -26.40 4.73
N VAL A 107 -6.21 -26.53 4.30
CA VAL A 107 -5.30 -25.44 3.90
C VAL A 107 -6.09 -24.24 3.36
N PRO A 108 -5.96 -23.02 3.93
CA PRO A 108 -6.77 -21.88 3.52
C PRO A 108 -6.50 -21.50 2.05
N VAL A 109 -7.53 -21.59 1.21
CA VAL A 109 -7.49 -21.33 -0.24
C VAL A 109 -8.25 -20.02 -0.56
N GLY A 110 -7.85 -19.27 -1.60
CA GLY A 110 -8.62 -18.12 -2.10
C GLY A 110 -8.71 -16.94 -1.12
N PHE A 111 -9.86 -16.29 -0.98
CA PHE A 111 -10.06 -15.15 -0.06
C PHE A 111 -10.00 -15.55 1.42
N ASP A 112 -10.07 -16.83 1.76
CA ASP A 112 -10.08 -17.28 3.16
C ASP A 112 -8.71 -17.14 3.84
N ARG A 113 -7.61 -16.95 3.09
CA ARG A 113 -6.31 -16.54 3.65
C ARG A 113 -6.34 -15.13 4.26
N PHE A 114 -7.26 -14.25 3.86
CA PHE A 114 -7.39 -12.96 4.53
C PHE A 114 -7.87 -13.10 5.98
N ARG A 115 -8.51 -14.23 6.34
CA ARG A 115 -8.88 -14.54 7.72
C ARG A 115 -7.64 -14.69 8.62
N SER A 116 -6.57 -15.32 8.13
CA SER A 116 -5.31 -15.41 8.90
C SER A 116 -4.57 -14.07 9.00
N ALA A 117 -4.84 -13.14 8.08
CA ALA A 117 -4.38 -11.75 8.15
C ALA A 117 -5.27 -10.85 9.05
N GLY A 118 -6.35 -11.38 9.63
CA GLY A 118 -7.22 -10.66 10.56
C GLY A 118 -8.27 -9.76 9.90
N PHE A 119 -8.68 -10.08 8.67
CA PHE A 119 -9.87 -9.50 8.04
C PHE A 119 -11.14 -10.09 8.66
N SER A 120 -12.23 -9.30 8.69
CA SER A 120 -13.53 -9.78 9.16
C SER A 120 -14.22 -10.63 8.10
N ASP A 121 -15.13 -11.52 8.52
CA ASP A 121 -15.89 -12.34 7.57
C ASP A 121 -16.75 -11.49 6.62
N ASP A 122 -17.25 -10.35 7.09
CA ASP A 122 -18.00 -9.40 6.27
C ASP A 122 -17.12 -8.81 5.16
N ASP A 123 -15.89 -8.40 5.47
CA ASP A 123 -14.94 -7.87 4.49
C ASP A 123 -14.56 -8.92 3.44
N ILE A 124 -14.36 -10.17 3.88
CA ILE A 124 -14.05 -11.30 2.99
C ILE A 124 -15.25 -11.57 2.05
N SER A 125 -16.48 -11.47 2.56
CA SER A 125 -17.68 -11.64 1.74
C SER A 125 -17.82 -10.55 0.68
N ALA A 126 -17.47 -9.31 1.02
CA ALA A 126 -17.46 -8.18 0.09
C ALA A 126 -16.40 -8.33 -1.00
N LEU A 127 -15.18 -8.77 -0.64
CA LEU A 127 -14.11 -9.08 -1.60
C LEU A 127 -14.52 -10.18 -2.58
N ARG A 128 -15.12 -11.26 -2.08
CA ARG A 128 -15.63 -12.35 -2.91
C ARG A 128 -16.74 -11.89 -3.84
N ALA A 129 -17.65 -11.03 -3.38
CA ALA A 129 -18.69 -10.44 -4.21
C ALA A 129 -18.11 -9.54 -5.32
N HIS A 130 -17.07 -8.76 -5.01
CA HIS A 130 -16.38 -7.94 -6.00
C HIS A 130 -15.69 -8.79 -7.07
N PHE A 131 -15.01 -9.86 -6.67
CA PHE A 131 -14.40 -10.81 -7.60
C PHE A 131 -15.45 -11.44 -8.53
N GLN A 132 -16.57 -11.92 -7.98
CA GLN A 132 -17.66 -12.51 -8.78
C GLN A 132 -18.32 -11.51 -9.73
N ALA A 133 -18.32 -10.22 -9.39
CA ALA A 133 -18.84 -9.17 -10.28
C ALA A 133 -17.92 -8.92 -11.48
N VAL A 134 -16.62 -9.17 -11.34
CA VAL A 134 -15.61 -8.94 -12.39
C VAL A 134 -15.34 -10.24 -13.18
N ASN A 135 -15.41 -11.39 -12.54
CA ASN A 135 -15.11 -12.70 -13.10
C ASN A 135 -16.35 -13.60 -13.07
N GLU A 136 -16.93 -13.86 -14.24
CA GLU A 136 -18.15 -14.67 -14.39
C GLU A 136 -17.92 -16.18 -14.17
N ASP A 137 -16.70 -16.69 -14.42
CA ASP A 137 -16.40 -18.14 -14.39
C ASP A 137 -15.95 -18.67 -13.01
N GLY A 138 -15.62 -17.79 -12.06
CA GLY A 138 -15.50 -18.13 -10.64
C GLY A 138 -14.55 -19.28 -10.28
N ASN A 139 -13.46 -19.51 -11.02
CA ASN A 139 -12.50 -20.57 -10.73
C ASN A 139 -11.48 -20.16 -9.64
N ILE A 140 -11.08 -21.13 -8.81
CA ILE A 140 -10.15 -20.91 -7.69
C ILE A 140 -8.76 -20.45 -8.18
N GLU A 141 -8.32 -20.92 -9.35
CA GLU A 141 -7.03 -20.50 -9.92
C GLU A 141 -7.04 -19.01 -10.34
N ASP A 142 -8.19 -18.50 -10.80
CA ASP A 142 -8.34 -17.10 -11.16
C ASP A 142 -8.45 -16.22 -9.91
N GLU A 143 -9.05 -16.75 -8.84
CA GLU A 143 -9.07 -16.12 -7.52
C GLU A 143 -7.65 -15.98 -6.97
N GLU A 144 -6.81 -17.02 -7.06
CA GLU A 144 -5.42 -16.96 -6.61
C GLU A 144 -4.57 -15.96 -7.42
N ARG A 145 -4.72 -15.94 -8.75
CA ARG A 145 -4.03 -14.95 -9.60
C ARG A 145 -4.44 -13.53 -9.28
N TRP A 146 -5.73 -13.29 -9.04
CA TRP A 146 -6.25 -11.98 -8.67
C TRP A 146 -5.67 -11.48 -7.33
N ILE A 147 -5.52 -12.39 -6.37
CA ILE A 147 -4.90 -12.09 -5.07
C ILE A 147 -3.42 -11.73 -5.25
N ASP A 148 -2.68 -12.48 -6.08
CA ASP A 148 -1.25 -12.26 -6.29
C ASP A 148 -0.96 -10.96 -7.08
N ASP A 149 -1.74 -10.67 -8.12
CA ASP A 149 -1.64 -9.45 -8.94
C ASP A 149 -1.88 -8.20 -8.08
N ASN A 150 -2.94 -8.22 -7.27
CA ASN A 150 -3.31 -7.10 -6.42
C ASN A 150 -2.41 -6.94 -5.17
N SER A 151 -1.62 -7.97 -4.81
CA SER A 151 -0.61 -7.88 -3.74
C SER A 151 0.67 -7.15 -4.16
N SER A 152 0.90 -7.06 -5.47
CA SER A 152 2.08 -6.45 -6.08
C SER A 152 1.82 -5.01 -6.54
N ASP A 153 0.57 -4.67 -6.83
CA ASP A 153 0.19 -3.35 -7.33
C ASP A 153 -0.05 -2.35 -6.19
N SER A 154 1.01 -1.65 -5.80
CA SER A 154 0.81 -0.25 -5.43
C SER A 154 0.22 0.44 -6.66
N PRO A 155 -0.83 1.28 -6.57
CA PRO A 155 -1.36 1.98 -7.73
C PRO A 155 -0.28 2.92 -8.25
N GLU A 156 0.56 2.42 -9.15
CA GLU A 156 1.60 3.19 -9.83
C GLU A 156 0.86 4.03 -10.86
N VAL A 157 0.29 5.14 -10.39
CA VAL A 157 -0.22 6.20 -11.25
C VAL A 157 0.89 6.50 -12.24
N ASN A 158 0.72 6.10 -13.51
CA ASN A 158 1.76 6.19 -14.52
C ASN A 158 1.95 7.66 -14.94
N TYR A 159 2.58 8.43 -14.07
CA TYR A 159 2.85 9.86 -14.23
C TYR A 159 3.67 10.12 -15.49
N LYS A 160 4.38 9.12 -16.02
CA LYS A 160 5.12 9.25 -17.29
C LYS A 160 4.18 9.50 -18.45
N GLU A 161 3.05 8.80 -18.55
CA GLU A 161 2.08 9.00 -19.64
C GLU A 161 1.40 10.37 -19.55
N MET A 162 1.00 10.76 -18.34
CA MET A 162 0.40 12.07 -18.09
C MET A 162 1.39 13.22 -18.36
N LEU A 163 2.66 13.05 -17.96
CA LEU A 163 3.73 14.01 -18.19
C LEU A 163 4.08 14.11 -19.68
N VAL A 164 4.12 12.98 -20.40
CA VAL A 164 4.34 12.97 -21.86
C VAL A 164 3.20 13.70 -22.56
N GLY A 165 1.95 13.44 -22.19
CA GLY A 165 0.79 14.17 -22.74
C GLY A 165 0.86 15.68 -22.49
N LEU A 166 1.26 16.09 -21.27
CA LEU A 166 1.45 17.50 -20.91
C LEU A 166 2.57 18.15 -21.74
N CYS A 167 3.73 17.48 -21.85
CA CYS A 167 4.86 17.97 -22.64
C CYS A 167 4.49 18.08 -24.13
N VAL A 168 3.87 17.05 -24.71
CA VAL A 168 3.44 17.06 -26.11
C VAL A 168 2.46 18.20 -26.38
N GLY A 169 1.47 18.41 -25.50
CA GLY A 169 0.52 19.51 -25.63
C GLY A 169 1.17 20.90 -25.49
N PHE A 170 2.08 21.06 -24.52
CA PHE A 170 2.79 22.33 -24.27
C PHE A 170 3.68 22.73 -25.45
N PHE A 171 4.55 21.82 -25.90
CA PHE A 171 5.48 22.13 -26.99
C PHE A 171 4.77 22.24 -28.34
N ALA A 172 3.77 21.40 -28.65
CA ALA A 172 3.00 21.52 -29.89
C ALA A 172 2.16 22.80 -29.91
N GLY A 173 1.58 23.20 -28.76
CA GLY A 173 0.85 24.46 -28.63
C GLY A 173 1.74 25.69 -28.80
N LEU A 174 2.93 25.70 -28.18
CA LEU A 174 3.91 26.78 -28.35
C LEU A 174 4.44 26.87 -29.78
N LEU A 175 4.73 25.75 -30.44
CA LEU A 175 5.12 25.73 -31.84
C LEU A 175 4.03 26.31 -32.73
N ALA A 176 2.75 25.96 -32.51
CA ALA A 176 1.64 26.55 -33.25
C ALA A 176 1.56 28.07 -33.07
N LEU A 177 1.80 28.58 -31.86
CA LEU A 177 1.80 30.02 -31.58
C LEU A 177 2.99 30.74 -32.22
N VAL A 178 4.19 30.15 -32.19
CA VAL A 178 5.38 30.70 -32.87
C VAL A 178 5.15 30.79 -34.38
N PHE A 179 4.58 29.75 -35.01
CA PHE A 179 4.26 29.78 -36.44
C PHE A 179 3.17 30.80 -36.81
N VAL A 180 2.23 31.10 -35.92
CA VAL A 180 1.22 32.15 -36.13
C VAL A 180 1.82 33.55 -35.95
N TRP A 181 2.78 33.71 -35.03
CA TRP A 181 3.48 34.97 -34.80
C TRP A 181 4.50 35.27 -35.89
N GLU A 182 5.21 34.27 -36.40
CA GLU A 182 6.25 34.46 -37.41
C GLU A 182 5.60 34.69 -38.80
N THR A 183 5.29 35.96 -39.08
CA THR A 183 4.49 36.43 -40.23
C THR A 183 5.12 36.19 -41.61
N SER A 184 6.32 35.59 -41.68
CA SER A 184 7.11 35.52 -42.91
C SER A 184 6.93 34.21 -43.69
N LEU A 185 6.44 33.14 -43.06
CA LEU A 185 6.46 31.79 -43.66
C LEU A 185 5.08 31.25 -44.04
N MET A 186 3.99 31.85 -43.56
CA MET A 186 2.64 31.27 -43.69
C MET A 186 1.66 32.15 -44.48
N THR A 187 0.86 31.52 -45.35
CA THR A 187 -0.20 32.22 -46.09
C THR A 187 -1.39 32.57 -45.17
N LYS A 188 -2.11 33.65 -45.50
CA LYS A 188 -3.29 34.10 -44.72
C LYS A 188 -4.34 32.99 -44.50
N ARG A 189 -4.48 32.07 -45.47
CA ARG A 189 -5.42 30.94 -45.39
C ARG A 189 -4.97 29.87 -44.40
N GLN A 190 -3.68 29.54 -44.39
CA GLN A 190 -3.12 28.57 -43.44
C GLN A 190 -3.23 29.08 -42.00
N ARG A 191 -3.04 30.38 -41.78
CA ARG A 191 -3.25 31.00 -40.46
C ARG A 191 -4.70 30.87 -39.96
N MET A 192 -5.68 31.09 -40.85
CA MET A 192 -7.10 30.91 -40.47
C MET A 192 -7.42 29.45 -40.15
N ALA A 193 -6.83 28.50 -40.88
CA ALA A 193 -7.02 27.07 -40.62
C ALA A 193 -6.42 26.65 -39.26
N VAL A 194 -5.21 27.12 -38.92
CA VAL A 194 -4.59 26.86 -37.62
C VAL A 194 -5.40 27.47 -36.48
N MET A 195 -5.83 28.74 -36.61
CA MET A 195 -6.67 29.39 -35.60
C MET A 195 -8.02 28.69 -35.41
N ALA A 196 -8.66 28.26 -36.50
CA ALA A 196 -9.91 27.50 -36.43
C ALA A 196 -9.72 26.15 -35.74
N GLY A 197 -8.65 25.42 -36.04
CA GLY A 197 -8.33 24.15 -35.37
C GLY A 197 -8.08 24.32 -33.86
N LEU A 198 -7.38 25.38 -33.47
CA LEU A 198 -7.08 25.68 -32.08
C LEU A 198 -8.37 26.06 -31.30
N LEU A 199 -9.27 26.81 -31.92
CA LEU A 199 -10.60 27.14 -31.37
C LEU A 199 -11.49 25.90 -31.20
N VAL A 200 -11.52 24.98 -32.16
CA VAL A 200 -12.29 23.73 -32.04
C VAL A 200 -11.76 22.87 -30.90
N ASN A 201 -10.44 22.73 -30.78
CA ASN A 201 -9.81 21.94 -29.72
C ASN A 201 -10.10 22.55 -28.32
N LEU A 202 -10.01 23.88 -28.20
CA LEU A 202 -10.37 24.59 -26.97
C LEU A 202 -11.86 24.43 -26.63
N SER A 203 -12.74 24.50 -27.63
CA SER A 203 -14.19 24.37 -27.44
C SER A 203 -14.58 22.96 -26.95
N PHE A 204 -14.01 21.91 -27.54
CA PHE A 204 -14.20 20.54 -27.06
C PHE A 204 -13.64 20.32 -25.65
N GLY A 205 -12.48 20.92 -25.34
CA GLY A 205 -11.91 20.89 -23.99
C GLY A 205 -12.83 21.52 -22.94
N VAL A 206 -13.40 22.69 -23.23
CA VAL A 206 -14.34 23.38 -22.32
C VAL A 206 -15.63 22.58 -22.16
N LEU A 207 -16.19 22.05 -23.25
CA LEU A 207 -17.41 21.23 -23.19
C LEU A 207 -17.24 19.99 -22.31
N ARG A 208 -16.11 19.28 -22.43
CA ARG A 208 -15.80 18.09 -21.60
C ARG A 208 -15.54 18.41 -20.13
N VAL A 209 -15.16 19.64 -19.81
CA VAL A 209 -14.94 20.08 -18.43
C VAL A 209 -16.25 20.47 -17.75
N TYR A 210 -17.21 21.01 -18.52
CA TYR A 210 -18.48 21.51 -18.01
C TYR A 210 -19.65 20.51 -18.11
N TYR A 211 -19.54 19.51 -18.97
CA TYR A 211 -20.50 18.41 -19.13
C TYR A 211 -19.78 17.07 -18.99
#